data_AF-A0A7Y2G8L9-F1
#
_entry.id   AF-A0A7Y2G8L9-F1
#
_cell.length_a   1.000
_cell.length_b   1.000
_cell.length_c   1.000
_cell.angle_alpha   90.00
_cell.angle_beta   90.00
_cell.angle_gamma   90.00
#
_symmetry.space_group_name_H-M   'P 1'
#
loop_
_entity.id
_entity.type
_entity.pdbx_description
1 polymer ?
#
loop_
_entity_poly.entity_id
_entity_poly.type
_entity_poly.pdbx_seq_one_letter_code
_entity_poly.pdbx_strand_id
1 'polypeptide(L)'
;TAPSTVYASTEENAGSPGAVWKSTDGGATWTSSAPVADGSVRAVAVHPTTPTTVYAGTAEGTLPGVYRSTDAGLTWTYLSGTIPGASIHTLEINALNPTRIIAGTELGRARTTDAGATWTATAPGLVGYRSFSWSPADADIVYACTDGDGYFTHPQRSTDAGETFATLGYLGYVANASAIAAHPTQADESYITGLLFGSFSGGQQVWNTTNAGGTWNMLAGFPGTTFSGSILIDPASPNHLYIGDELPGTQGFRHSTDSGATWATKVSGLSSHAVENITGDALGITYAFWGAHLFASAGTPTAWTDSGLFEPGFLYNGRVDGAAASPVFGTLFRWGYWTEGDISGGYLLKSTDSGATWDRAFAPWLPPGLDGSGDTLADVAVSAGGTSIYAAQEFTGLFRNDFGGGAPGVNDTYTLVSASHGDVQLAAHPLTPMTVYAAGGPLTMAVSTDGGASFSALNTGLPAVASADEIAELFVDPFIGLWLTVVYADGRVYESEDSGATWSLRVDFGVAPGDILDASWDPVSRHVFLATASQGLLTQYPGLPADPPSKDVIAVHFSRADQRLYVGTQNAGAWYTTLPSTVDAPQVA
;
A
#
# COMPACT_ATOMS: atom_id res chain seq x y z
N THR A 1 1.92 23.20 -19.67
CA THR A 1 1.09 22.48 -18.68
C THR A 1 1.94 21.36 -18.12
N ALA A 2 2.03 21.22 -16.79
CA ALA A 2 2.75 20.13 -16.13
C ALA A 2 2.36 18.77 -16.76
N PRO A 3 3.28 17.79 -16.87
CA PRO A 3 2.87 16.48 -17.32
C PRO A 3 2.13 15.90 -16.13
N SER A 4 0.81 15.89 -16.21
CA SER A 4 0.02 15.34 -15.12
C SER A 4 0.18 13.81 -15.03
N THR A 5 0.84 13.18 -16.02
CA THR A 5 0.98 11.74 -16.09
C THR A 5 2.32 11.25 -15.53
N VAL A 6 2.27 10.45 -14.46
CA VAL A 6 3.42 9.83 -13.80
C VAL A 6 3.20 8.32 -13.74
N TYR A 7 4.28 7.54 -13.79
CA TYR A 7 4.25 6.09 -13.65
C TYR A 7 5.15 5.64 -12.50
N ALA A 8 4.71 4.62 -11.77
CA ALA A 8 5.49 3.96 -10.71
C ALA A 8 5.43 2.45 -10.91
N SER A 9 6.44 1.73 -10.42
CA SER A 9 6.46 0.27 -10.42
C SER A 9 6.60 -0.27 -9.00
N THR A 10 6.00 -1.42 -8.73
CA THR A 10 6.13 -2.13 -7.46
C THR A 10 6.75 -3.51 -7.68
N GLU A 11 7.52 -3.96 -6.71
CA GLU A 11 8.00 -5.35 -6.66
C GLU A 11 6.89 -6.29 -6.13
N GLU A 12 7.09 -7.59 -6.32
CA GLU A 12 6.23 -8.63 -5.73
C GLU A 12 6.31 -8.58 -4.19
N ASN A 13 5.19 -8.79 -3.53
CA ASN A 13 5.13 -8.95 -2.08
C ASN A 13 4.17 -10.09 -1.73
N ALA A 14 4.42 -10.80 -0.63
CA ALA A 14 3.78 -12.05 -0.19
C ALA A 14 2.34 -12.26 -0.70
N GLY A 15 2.20 -12.85 -1.90
CA GLY A 15 0.92 -13.22 -2.52
C GLY A 15 0.44 -12.37 -3.71
N SER A 16 1.11 -11.26 -4.07
CA SER A 16 0.75 -10.41 -5.22
C SER A 16 1.94 -10.09 -6.11
N PRO A 17 1.83 -10.24 -7.45
CA PRO A 17 2.86 -9.81 -8.38
C PRO A 17 3.04 -8.30 -8.36
N GLY A 18 4.19 -7.84 -8.82
CA GLY A 18 4.47 -6.42 -9.03
C GLY A 18 3.56 -5.80 -10.08
N ALA A 19 3.32 -4.48 -9.98
CA ALA A 19 2.44 -3.76 -10.88
C ALA A 19 3.08 -2.46 -11.37
N VAL A 20 2.61 -1.98 -12.52
CA VAL A 20 2.81 -0.58 -12.94
C VAL A 20 1.58 0.22 -12.54
N TRP A 21 1.80 1.36 -11.91
CA TRP A 21 0.78 2.32 -11.52
C TRP A 21 0.88 3.54 -12.40
N LYS A 22 -0.27 4.16 -12.69
CA LYS A 22 -0.35 5.41 -13.45
C LYS A 22 -1.13 6.46 -12.67
N SER A 23 -0.57 7.66 -12.61
CA SER A 23 -1.28 8.87 -12.19
C SER A 23 -1.54 9.75 -13.41
N THR A 24 -2.60 10.57 -13.37
CA THR A 24 -2.88 11.61 -14.38
C THR A 24 -3.07 13.00 -13.78
N ASP A 25 -2.70 13.17 -12.51
CA ASP A 25 -2.79 14.40 -11.73
C ASP A 25 -1.49 14.72 -10.96
N GLY A 26 -0.34 14.26 -11.46
CA GLY A 26 0.97 14.58 -10.90
C GLY A 26 1.32 13.77 -9.66
N GLY A 27 0.76 12.57 -9.54
CA GLY A 27 0.99 11.62 -8.46
C GLY A 27 -0.08 11.65 -7.37
N ALA A 28 -1.08 12.54 -7.44
CA ALA A 28 -2.09 12.72 -6.39
C ALA A 28 -3.11 11.57 -6.29
N THR A 29 -3.41 10.93 -7.42
CA THR A 29 -4.16 9.69 -7.48
C THR A 29 -3.51 8.70 -8.44
N TRP A 30 -3.64 7.41 -8.13
CA TRP A 30 -3.03 6.32 -8.89
C TRP A 30 -4.09 5.29 -9.31
N THR A 31 -3.90 4.74 -10.49
CA THR A 31 -4.68 3.60 -10.99
C THR A 31 -3.71 2.51 -11.40
N SER A 32 -3.93 1.30 -10.92
CA SER A 32 -3.14 0.14 -11.35
C SER A 32 -3.35 -0.11 -12.84
N SER A 33 -2.27 -0.41 -13.54
CA SER A 33 -2.31 -0.87 -14.92
C SER A 33 -2.79 -2.32 -14.98
N ALA A 34 -3.04 -2.85 -16.19
CA ALA A 34 -3.25 -4.28 -16.34
C ALA A 34 -2.01 -5.04 -15.84
N PRO A 35 -2.16 -6.26 -15.28
CA PRO A 35 -1.02 -7.06 -14.84
C PRO A 35 0.03 -7.19 -15.94
N VAL A 36 1.27 -6.85 -15.62
CA VAL A 36 2.39 -6.88 -16.57
C VAL A 36 2.92 -8.31 -16.71
N ALA A 37 3.16 -8.96 -15.58
CA ALA A 37 3.66 -10.32 -15.45
C ALA A 37 3.25 -10.88 -14.06
N ASP A 38 3.60 -12.14 -13.80
CA ASP A 38 3.38 -12.87 -12.54
C ASP A 38 4.56 -12.75 -11.58
N GLY A 39 5.25 -11.60 -11.56
CA GLY A 39 6.43 -11.33 -10.73
C GLY A 39 6.67 -9.84 -10.52
N SER A 40 7.82 -9.47 -9.96
CA SER A 40 8.22 -8.09 -9.66
C SER A 40 8.33 -7.20 -10.91
N VAL A 41 7.90 -5.94 -10.82
CA VAL A 41 8.23 -4.90 -11.80
C VAL A 41 9.32 -4.01 -11.23
N ARG A 42 10.55 -4.16 -11.73
CA ARG A 42 11.74 -3.47 -11.20
C ARG A 42 12.11 -2.19 -11.93
N ALA A 43 11.64 -2.02 -13.16
CA ALA A 43 11.93 -0.84 -13.95
C ALA A 43 10.71 -0.40 -14.75
N VAL A 44 10.51 0.92 -14.85
CA VAL A 44 9.51 1.51 -15.74
C VAL A 44 10.16 2.65 -16.51
N ALA A 45 9.95 2.69 -17.83
CA ALA A 45 10.46 3.74 -18.70
C ALA A 45 9.34 4.25 -19.61
N VAL A 46 9.15 5.58 -19.64
CA VAL A 46 8.07 6.23 -20.39
C VAL A 46 8.67 6.88 -21.63
N HIS A 47 8.03 6.70 -22.79
CA HIS A 47 8.49 7.31 -24.02
C HIS A 47 8.43 8.84 -23.92
N PRO A 48 9.52 9.57 -24.22
CA PRO A 48 9.69 10.98 -23.87
C PRO A 48 8.68 11.92 -24.54
N THR A 49 8.18 11.56 -25.73
CA THR A 49 7.20 12.37 -26.48
C THR A 49 5.82 11.71 -26.61
N THR A 50 5.66 10.47 -26.12
CA THR A 50 4.45 9.67 -26.33
C THR A 50 4.12 8.94 -25.03
N PRO A 51 3.59 9.64 -24.01
CA PRO A 51 3.47 9.12 -22.66
C PRO A 51 2.51 7.93 -22.51
N THR A 52 1.73 7.60 -23.56
CA THR A 52 0.96 6.34 -23.62
C THR A 52 1.82 5.12 -23.95
N THR A 53 3.03 5.32 -24.45
CA THR A 53 4.00 4.24 -24.69
C THR A 53 4.89 4.10 -23.48
N VAL A 54 4.77 2.96 -22.80
CA VAL A 54 5.46 2.66 -21.54
C VAL A 54 6.10 1.30 -21.65
N TYR A 55 7.31 1.17 -21.12
CA TYR A 55 8.01 -0.09 -21.02
C TYR A 55 8.19 -0.46 -19.56
N ALA A 56 8.05 -1.74 -19.26
CA ALA A 56 8.23 -2.31 -17.94
C ALA A 56 9.28 -3.41 -18.00
N GLY A 57 10.27 -3.34 -17.12
CA GLY A 57 11.23 -4.41 -16.88
C GLY A 57 10.77 -5.23 -15.70
N THR A 58 10.51 -6.52 -15.93
CA THR A 58 10.08 -7.45 -14.90
C THR A 58 11.23 -8.35 -14.46
N ALA A 59 11.16 -8.78 -13.20
CA ALA A 59 12.05 -9.75 -12.59
C ALA A 59 11.21 -10.81 -11.88
N GLU A 60 11.78 -12.00 -11.72
CA GLU A 60 11.05 -13.16 -11.19
C GLU A 60 9.81 -13.51 -12.06
N GLY A 61 9.01 -14.49 -11.62
CA GLY A 61 7.84 -14.97 -12.38
C GLY A 61 8.15 -15.92 -13.55
N THR A 62 7.10 -16.30 -14.28
CA THR A 62 7.17 -17.30 -15.36
C THR A 62 7.81 -16.72 -16.63
N LEU A 63 7.64 -15.43 -16.88
CA LEU A 63 8.14 -14.72 -18.08
C LEU A 63 8.83 -13.39 -17.73
N PRO A 64 9.99 -13.40 -17.05
CA PRO A 64 10.75 -12.18 -16.80
C PRO A 64 11.28 -11.59 -18.13
N GLY A 65 11.31 -10.26 -18.22
CA GLY A 65 11.83 -9.54 -19.37
C GLY A 65 11.23 -8.16 -19.55
N VAL A 66 11.24 -7.66 -20.79
CA VAL A 66 10.70 -6.34 -21.11
C VAL A 66 9.29 -6.47 -21.70
N TYR A 67 8.36 -5.71 -21.15
CA TYR A 67 7.00 -5.56 -21.63
C TYR A 67 6.79 -4.14 -22.15
N ARG A 68 5.93 -3.99 -23.16
CA ARG A 68 5.56 -2.68 -23.71
C ARG A 68 4.05 -2.52 -23.76
N SER A 69 3.60 -1.39 -23.26
CA SER A 69 2.26 -0.88 -23.50
C SER A 69 2.32 0.29 -24.50
N THR A 70 1.29 0.41 -25.33
CA THR A 70 1.10 1.58 -26.23
C THR A 70 -0.17 2.38 -25.88
N ASP A 71 -0.90 1.92 -24.87
CA ASP A 71 -2.18 2.43 -24.40
C ASP A 71 -2.13 2.80 -22.90
N ALA A 72 -0.96 3.28 -22.45
CA ALA A 72 -0.74 3.83 -21.13
C ALA A 72 -0.88 2.81 -19.97
N GLY A 73 -0.60 1.54 -20.21
CA GLY A 73 -0.66 0.44 -19.25
C GLY A 73 -1.97 -0.35 -19.28
N LEU A 74 -2.90 -0.04 -20.19
CA LEU A 74 -4.16 -0.81 -20.27
C LEU A 74 -3.93 -2.22 -20.82
N THR A 75 -2.98 -2.38 -21.73
CA THR A 75 -2.52 -3.69 -22.21
C THR A 75 -1.00 -3.73 -22.33
N TRP A 76 -0.43 -4.90 -22.06
CA TRP A 76 1.00 -5.15 -22.12
C TRP A 76 1.31 -6.21 -23.17
N THR A 77 2.28 -5.92 -24.03
CA THR A 77 2.85 -6.88 -24.98
C THR A 77 4.22 -7.29 -24.48
N TYR A 78 4.42 -8.57 -24.22
CA TYR A 78 5.75 -9.10 -23.93
C TYR A 78 6.65 -8.96 -25.16
N LEU A 79 7.80 -8.31 -25.00
CA LEU A 79 8.77 -8.11 -26.07
C LEU A 79 9.84 -9.22 -26.01
N SER A 80 9.45 -10.45 -26.35
CA SER A 80 10.38 -11.58 -26.42
C SER A 80 11.18 -11.58 -27.73
N GLY A 81 12.46 -11.23 -27.61
CA GLY A 81 13.49 -11.40 -28.64
C GLY A 81 14.64 -12.29 -28.16
N THR A 82 15.90 -11.91 -28.45
CA THR A 82 17.11 -12.61 -27.97
C THR A 82 17.40 -12.40 -26.48
N ILE A 83 16.42 -11.97 -25.67
CA ILE A 83 16.52 -11.87 -24.21
C ILE A 83 15.47 -12.77 -23.55
N PRO A 84 15.44 -14.10 -23.79
CA PRO A 84 14.45 -14.95 -23.14
C PRO A 84 14.83 -15.15 -21.66
N GLY A 85 13.90 -14.86 -20.75
CA GLY A 85 13.95 -15.32 -19.37
C GLY A 85 15.01 -14.67 -18.47
N ALA A 86 15.40 -13.42 -18.74
CA ALA A 86 16.32 -12.68 -17.88
C ALA A 86 15.59 -11.62 -17.07
N SER A 87 15.83 -11.58 -15.75
CA SER A 87 15.34 -10.50 -14.89
C SER A 87 15.92 -9.16 -15.34
N ILE A 88 15.06 -8.15 -15.41
CA ILE A 88 15.45 -6.78 -15.73
C ILE A 88 15.61 -6.00 -14.43
N HIS A 89 16.78 -5.40 -14.21
CA HIS A 89 17.05 -4.56 -13.03
C HIS A 89 16.90 -3.07 -13.30
N THR A 90 17.19 -2.65 -14.54
CA THR A 90 17.11 -1.26 -14.95
C THR A 90 16.78 -1.18 -16.44
N LEU A 91 16.05 -0.15 -16.85
CA LEU A 91 15.57 0.05 -18.21
C LEU A 91 15.54 1.55 -18.52
N GLU A 92 16.13 1.95 -19.64
CA GLU A 92 16.19 3.36 -20.02
C GLU A 92 15.95 3.56 -21.53
N ILE A 93 15.20 4.60 -21.87
CA ILE A 93 14.90 5.01 -23.24
C ILE A 93 15.74 6.24 -23.55
N ASN A 94 16.41 6.25 -24.70
CA ASN A 94 17.13 7.42 -25.15
C ASN A 94 16.14 8.58 -25.44
N ALA A 95 16.26 9.67 -24.69
CA ALA A 95 15.40 10.84 -24.86
C ALA A 95 15.55 11.52 -26.24
N LEU A 96 16.76 11.45 -26.82
CA LEU A 96 17.10 12.04 -28.12
C LEU A 96 16.80 11.09 -29.29
N ASN A 97 16.73 9.78 -29.05
CA ASN A 97 16.38 8.78 -30.05
C ASN A 97 15.57 7.60 -29.46
N PRO A 98 14.26 7.76 -29.26
CA PRO A 98 13.44 6.81 -28.48
C PRO A 98 13.31 5.40 -29.07
N THR A 99 13.80 5.13 -30.28
CA THR A 99 13.90 3.76 -30.81
C THR A 99 15.02 2.97 -30.14
N ARG A 100 15.93 3.65 -29.44
CA ARG A 100 17.03 3.05 -28.71
C ARG A 100 16.66 2.91 -27.23
N ILE A 101 16.71 1.68 -26.75
CA ILE A 101 16.41 1.32 -25.35
C ILE A 101 17.49 0.36 -24.88
N ILE A 102 17.94 0.53 -23.64
CA ILE A 102 18.92 -0.33 -22.99
C ILE A 102 18.33 -0.92 -21.71
N ALA A 103 18.58 -2.20 -21.49
CA ALA A 103 18.11 -2.97 -20.35
C ALA A 103 19.29 -3.64 -19.63
N GLY A 104 19.34 -3.48 -18.32
CA GLY A 104 20.26 -4.16 -17.42
C GLY A 104 19.64 -5.47 -16.98
N THR A 105 20.35 -6.57 -17.20
CA THR A 105 19.86 -7.93 -16.94
C THR A 105 20.80 -8.65 -15.98
N GLU A 106 20.33 -9.71 -15.34
CA GLU A 106 21.20 -10.60 -14.54
C GLU A 106 22.38 -11.18 -15.35
N LEU A 107 22.20 -11.35 -16.66
CA LEU A 107 23.19 -11.96 -17.56
C LEU A 107 24.07 -10.92 -18.28
N GLY A 108 23.99 -9.64 -17.91
CA GLY A 108 24.71 -8.55 -18.56
C GLY A 108 23.74 -7.48 -19.07
N ARG A 109 23.89 -7.04 -20.32
CA ARG A 109 23.01 -6.00 -20.89
C ARG A 109 22.39 -6.45 -22.20
N ALA A 110 21.23 -5.88 -22.48
CA ALA A 110 20.60 -5.99 -23.77
C ALA A 110 20.10 -4.65 -24.27
N ARG A 111 20.06 -4.48 -25.58
CA ARG A 111 19.65 -3.22 -26.22
C ARG A 111 18.80 -3.46 -27.46
N THR A 112 18.07 -2.44 -27.85
CA THR A 112 17.29 -2.40 -29.09
C THR A 112 17.55 -1.07 -29.81
N THR A 113 17.37 -1.06 -31.13
CA THR A 113 17.41 0.15 -31.97
C THR A 113 16.11 0.38 -32.75
N ASP A 114 15.10 -0.48 -32.52
CA ASP A 114 13.81 -0.52 -33.21
C ASP A 114 12.63 -0.54 -32.22
N ALA A 115 12.78 0.18 -31.10
CA ALA A 115 11.77 0.35 -30.05
C ALA A 115 11.28 -0.98 -29.45
N GLY A 116 12.20 -1.95 -29.32
CA GLY A 116 11.99 -3.24 -28.69
C GLY A 116 11.36 -4.30 -29.60
N ALA A 117 11.30 -4.07 -30.91
CA ALA A 117 10.87 -5.10 -31.86
C ALA A 117 11.92 -6.22 -31.98
N THR A 118 13.20 -5.87 -31.95
CA THR A 118 14.32 -6.79 -31.80
C THR A 118 15.27 -6.30 -30.72
N TRP A 119 15.82 -7.27 -29.99
CA TRP A 119 16.84 -7.03 -28.98
C TRP A 119 18.12 -7.72 -29.40
N THR A 120 19.24 -7.11 -29.01
CA THR A 120 20.57 -7.69 -29.11
C THR A 120 21.12 -7.80 -27.71
N ALA A 121 21.24 -9.04 -27.21
CA ALA A 121 22.00 -9.31 -26.00
C ALA A 121 23.49 -9.19 -26.33
N THR A 122 24.21 -8.35 -25.60
CA THR A 122 25.66 -8.22 -25.78
C THR A 122 26.39 -9.02 -24.70
N ALA A 123 27.42 -9.75 -25.14
CA ALA A 123 28.26 -10.75 -24.46
C ALA A 123 28.54 -10.56 -22.95
N PRO A 124 28.90 -11.64 -22.23
CA PRO A 124 29.17 -11.66 -20.79
C PRO A 124 30.45 -10.85 -20.47
N GLY A 125 30.28 -9.56 -20.26
CA GLY A 125 31.18 -8.74 -19.46
C GLY A 125 30.75 -8.77 -17.99
N LEU A 126 31.22 -7.79 -17.21
CA LEU A 126 30.81 -7.59 -15.82
C LEU A 126 29.28 -7.73 -15.69
N VAL A 127 28.87 -8.59 -14.77
CA VAL A 127 27.46 -8.90 -14.49
C VAL A 127 26.88 -7.88 -13.49
N GLY A 128 25.55 -7.76 -13.45
CA GLY A 128 24.85 -6.92 -12.48
C GLY A 128 24.86 -5.42 -12.81
N TYR A 129 24.33 -5.03 -13.97
CA TYR A 129 24.07 -3.61 -14.26
C TYR A 129 22.95 -3.10 -13.34
N ARG A 130 23.30 -2.18 -12.43
CA ARG A 130 22.35 -1.60 -11.46
C ARG A 130 21.64 -0.36 -11.99
N SER A 131 22.36 0.46 -12.73
CA SER A 131 21.86 1.76 -13.18
C SER A 131 22.50 2.12 -14.52
N PHE A 132 21.67 2.59 -15.44
CA PHE A 132 22.07 3.31 -16.63
C PHE A 132 21.64 4.77 -16.52
N SER A 133 22.40 5.65 -17.17
CA SER A 133 21.99 7.02 -17.43
C SER A 133 22.45 7.44 -18.82
N TRP A 134 21.49 7.64 -19.73
CA TRP A 134 21.72 8.17 -21.06
C TRP A 134 22.01 9.66 -20.96
N SER A 135 23.06 10.12 -21.64
CA SER A 135 23.35 11.56 -21.67
C SER A 135 22.25 12.32 -22.42
N PRO A 136 21.57 13.30 -21.79
CA PRO A 136 20.64 14.16 -22.51
C PRO A 136 21.34 15.14 -23.46
N ALA A 137 22.67 15.26 -23.36
CA ALA A 137 23.50 16.10 -24.20
C ALA A 137 23.98 15.38 -25.48
N ASP A 138 24.01 14.04 -25.49
CA ASP A 138 24.50 13.24 -26.60
C ASP A 138 23.84 11.85 -26.66
N ALA A 139 23.20 11.55 -27.79
CA ALA A 139 22.44 10.33 -28.01
C ALA A 139 23.30 9.05 -28.08
N ASP A 140 24.62 9.17 -28.23
CA ASP A 140 25.54 8.03 -28.27
C ASP A 140 26.25 7.79 -26.94
N ILE A 141 26.10 8.68 -25.95
CA ILE A 141 26.76 8.54 -24.65
C ILE A 141 25.82 7.95 -23.61
N VAL A 142 26.23 6.83 -23.02
CA VAL A 142 25.53 6.16 -21.91
C VAL A 142 26.51 5.88 -20.79
N TYR A 143 26.12 6.22 -19.58
CA TYR A 143 26.84 5.89 -18.37
C TYR A 143 26.20 4.69 -17.68
N ALA A 144 27.00 3.86 -17.01
CA ALA A 144 26.51 2.67 -16.32
C ALA A 144 27.28 2.37 -15.04
N CYS A 145 26.60 1.76 -14.06
CA CYS A 145 27.20 1.14 -12.89
C CYS A 145 26.94 -0.37 -12.89
N THR A 146 27.98 -1.15 -12.60
CA THR A 146 27.88 -2.61 -12.48
C THR A 146 28.29 -3.09 -11.08
N ASP A 147 27.74 -4.22 -10.62
CA ASP A 147 28.25 -4.97 -9.46
C ASP A 147 29.70 -5.44 -9.63
N GLY A 148 30.21 -5.40 -10.86
CA GLY A 148 31.61 -5.62 -11.18
C GLY A 148 32.02 -7.09 -10.99
N ASP A 149 33.12 -7.32 -10.27
CA ASP A 149 33.66 -8.65 -9.95
C ASP A 149 33.20 -9.17 -8.57
N GLY A 150 32.13 -8.59 -8.02
CA GLY A 150 31.56 -8.94 -6.72
C GLY A 150 32.12 -8.15 -5.53
N TYR A 151 33.19 -7.36 -5.74
CA TYR A 151 33.78 -6.51 -4.68
C TYR A 151 33.93 -5.04 -5.09
N PHE A 152 34.16 -4.75 -6.37
CA PHE A 152 34.36 -3.38 -6.85
C PHE A 152 33.35 -3.01 -7.92
N THR A 153 32.73 -1.83 -7.79
CA THR A 153 31.91 -1.30 -8.86
C THR A 153 32.79 -0.62 -9.89
N HIS A 154 32.54 -0.95 -11.15
CA HIS A 154 33.21 -0.34 -12.28
C HIS A 154 32.21 0.59 -12.96
N PRO A 155 32.29 1.92 -12.71
CA PRO A 155 31.56 2.85 -13.56
C PRO A 155 32.03 2.69 -14.99
N GLN A 156 31.11 2.72 -15.94
CA GLN A 156 31.40 2.53 -17.36
C GLN A 156 30.77 3.64 -18.19
N ARG A 157 31.35 3.86 -19.37
CA ARG A 157 30.82 4.78 -20.36
C ARG A 157 30.85 4.14 -21.74
N SER A 158 29.75 4.30 -22.46
CA SER A 158 29.65 4.04 -23.89
C SER A 158 29.70 5.35 -24.66
N THR A 159 30.27 5.30 -25.87
CA THR A 159 30.24 6.38 -26.88
C THR A 159 29.60 5.93 -28.20
N ASP A 160 28.94 4.78 -28.16
CA ASP A 160 28.35 4.10 -29.31
C ASP A 160 26.95 3.58 -28.95
N ALA A 161 26.20 4.36 -28.18
CA ALA A 161 24.81 4.10 -27.81
C ALA A 161 24.59 2.77 -27.09
N GLY A 162 25.55 2.37 -26.26
CA GLY A 162 25.52 1.17 -25.43
C GLY A 162 25.98 -0.12 -26.13
N GLU A 163 26.53 -0.03 -27.35
CA GLU A 163 27.13 -1.18 -28.04
C GLU A 163 28.33 -1.71 -27.25
N THR A 164 29.28 -0.83 -26.95
CA THR A 164 30.47 -1.12 -26.16
C THR A 164 30.58 -0.17 -24.98
N PHE A 165 31.17 -0.66 -23.89
CA PHE A 165 31.38 0.12 -22.68
C PHE A 165 32.84 0.01 -22.29
N ALA A 166 33.45 1.16 -22.02
CA ALA A 166 34.77 1.25 -21.42
C ALA A 166 34.62 1.54 -19.93
N THR A 167 35.39 0.85 -19.10
CA THR A 167 35.49 1.17 -17.67
C THR A 167 36.08 2.56 -17.50
N LEU A 168 35.35 3.44 -16.81
CA LEU A 168 35.84 4.73 -16.34
C LEU A 168 36.82 4.46 -15.20
N GLY A 169 37.97 5.16 -15.20
CA GLY A 169 39.19 4.78 -14.47
C GLY A 169 38.97 4.22 -13.06
N TYR A 170 39.85 3.31 -12.63
CA TYR A 170 39.75 2.62 -11.34
C TYR A 170 39.60 3.63 -10.19
N LEU A 171 38.43 3.61 -9.56
CA LEU A 171 38.06 4.54 -8.49
C LEU A 171 38.84 4.33 -7.18
N GLY A 172 39.78 3.38 -7.12
CA GLY A 172 40.73 3.17 -6.02
C GLY A 172 40.13 2.64 -4.71
N TYR A 173 38.90 3.06 -4.43
CA TYR A 173 38.24 3.02 -3.13
C TYR A 173 36.72 3.01 -3.23
N VAL A 174 36.09 2.88 -4.40
CA VAL A 174 34.61 2.80 -4.49
C VAL A 174 34.14 1.37 -4.69
N ALA A 175 33.40 0.86 -3.71
CA ALA A 175 32.67 -0.40 -3.77
C ALA A 175 31.17 -0.09 -3.84
N ASN A 176 30.37 -0.95 -4.47
CA ASN A 176 28.89 -0.83 -4.51
C ASN A 176 28.37 0.55 -4.96
N ALA A 177 28.73 1.01 -6.16
CA ALA A 177 28.05 2.16 -6.74
C ALA A 177 26.61 1.78 -7.07
N SER A 178 25.67 2.52 -6.50
CA SER A 178 24.24 2.23 -6.54
C SER A 178 23.53 2.96 -7.68
N ALA A 179 23.91 4.21 -7.96
CA ALA A 179 23.29 5.02 -9.00
C ALA A 179 24.29 5.91 -9.74
N ILE A 180 23.96 6.25 -10.99
CA ILE A 180 24.70 7.19 -11.84
C ILE A 180 23.74 8.14 -12.53
N ALA A 181 24.13 9.41 -12.64
CA ALA A 181 23.38 10.42 -13.38
C ALA A 181 24.31 11.19 -14.34
N ALA A 182 23.94 11.23 -15.61
CA ALA A 182 24.61 12.01 -16.64
C ALA A 182 24.17 13.48 -16.59
N HIS A 183 25.11 14.42 -16.73
CA HIS A 183 24.78 15.83 -16.72
C HIS A 183 23.94 16.20 -17.96
N PRO A 184 22.85 16.98 -17.81
CA PRO A 184 21.87 17.20 -18.87
C PRO A 184 22.42 17.94 -20.09
N THR A 185 23.43 18.82 -19.92
CA THR A 185 24.01 19.61 -21.01
C THR A 185 25.51 19.39 -21.24
N GLN A 186 26.15 18.51 -20.48
CA GLN A 186 27.61 18.30 -20.54
C GLN A 186 27.89 16.80 -20.61
N ALA A 187 28.14 16.29 -21.82
CA ALA A 187 28.16 14.84 -22.05
C ALA A 187 29.32 14.10 -21.35
N ASP A 188 30.35 14.83 -20.91
CA ASP A 188 31.51 14.31 -20.18
C ASP A 188 31.41 14.48 -18.66
N GLU A 189 30.29 15.04 -18.17
CA GLU A 189 30.05 15.22 -16.76
C GLU A 189 29.01 14.21 -16.24
N SER A 190 29.31 13.57 -15.12
CA SER A 190 28.41 12.62 -14.46
C SER A 190 28.66 12.55 -12.96
N TYR A 191 27.63 12.16 -12.21
CA TYR A 191 27.67 11.96 -10.77
C TYR A 191 27.33 10.52 -10.41
N ILE A 192 27.98 10.00 -9.36
CA ILE A 192 27.81 8.62 -8.88
C ILE A 192 27.68 8.62 -7.35
N THR A 193 26.82 7.74 -6.85
CA THR A 193 26.75 7.35 -5.43
C THR A 193 27.33 5.94 -5.23
N GLY A 194 28.01 5.71 -4.10
CA GLY A 194 28.71 4.44 -3.82
C GLY A 194 29.45 4.42 -2.48
N LEU A 195 29.93 3.26 -2.02
CA LEU A 195 30.61 3.10 -0.73
C LEU A 195 32.12 3.25 -0.83
N LEU A 196 32.75 3.79 0.22
CA LEU A 196 34.21 3.76 0.38
C LEU A 196 34.69 2.37 0.86
N PHE A 197 35.61 1.76 0.12
CA PHE A 197 36.24 0.49 0.46
C PHE A 197 37.01 0.61 1.79
N GLY A 198 36.75 -0.31 2.72
CA GLY A 198 37.42 -0.38 4.03
C GLY A 198 36.82 0.52 5.13
N SER A 199 35.74 1.25 4.85
CA SER A 199 35.02 2.05 5.84
C SER A 199 33.51 1.82 5.75
N PHE A 200 33.03 0.70 6.28
CA PHE A 200 31.60 0.46 6.49
C PHE A 200 30.97 1.46 7.49
N SER A 201 31.79 2.26 8.18
CA SER A 201 31.39 3.28 9.15
C SER A 201 31.28 4.70 8.58
N GLY A 202 31.74 4.94 7.34
CA GLY A 202 31.74 6.27 6.70
C GLY A 202 30.56 6.55 5.76
N GLY A 203 29.74 5.54 5.48
CA GLY A 203 28.58 5.65 4.60
C GLY A 203 28.90 5.78 3.10
N GLN A 204 27.87 5.71 2.26
CA GLN A 204 27.95 6.06 0.85
C GLN A 204 28.33 7.52 0.67
N GLN A 205 29.12 7.80 -0.36
CA GLN A 205 29.58 9.13 -0.74
C GLN A 205 29.14 9.44 -2.18
N VAL A 206 29.43 10.67 -2.60
CA VAL A 206 29.13 11.17 -3.94
C VAL A 206 30.41 11.55 -4.63
N TRP A 207 30.55 11.15 -5.88
CA TRP A 207 31.66 11.53 -6.74
C TRP A 207 31.14 12.17 -8.01
N ASN A 208 31.91 13.10 -8.56
CA ASN A 208 31.68 13.60 -9.90
C ASN A 208 32.92 13.41 -10.78
N THR A 209 32.68 13.41 -12.08
CA THR A 209 33.70 13.58 -13.11
C THR A 209 33.21 14.65 -14.06
N THR A 210 34.13 15.43 -14.63
CA THR A 210 33.85 16.46 -15.66
C THR A 210 34.62 16.18 -16.95
N ASN A 211 35.31 15.03 -17.02
CA ASN A 211 36.19 14.64 -18.12
C ASN A 211 36.00 13.17 -18.49
N ALA A 212 34.74 12.73 -18.56
CA ALA A 212 34.33 11.40 -18.98
C ALA A 212 35.02 10.29 -18.18
N GLY A 213 35.15 10.46 -16.86
CA GLY A 213 35.74 9.47 -15.96
C GLY A 213 37.27 9.38 -16.02
N GLY A 214 37.95 10.35 -16.65
CA GLY A 214 39.41 10.47 -16.59
C GLY A 214 39.91 10.76 -15.17
N THR A 215 39.17 11.60 -14.43
CA THR A 215 39.38 11.87 -13.00
C THR A 215 38.04 11.95 -12.29
N TRP A 216 38.01 11.45 -11.04
CA TRP A 216 36.85 11.51 -10.17
C TRP A 216 37.16 12.32 -8.91
N ASN A 217 36.27 13.25 -8.56
CA ASN A 217 36.37 14.05 -7.35
C ASN A 217 35.30 13.62 -6.37
N MET A 218 35.70 13.25 -5.15
CA MET A 218 34.77 13.04 -4.06
C MET A 218 34.24 14.39 -3.57
N LEU A 219 32.93 14.53 -3.43
CA LEU A 219 32.29 15.77 -3.02
C LEU A 219 32.37 15.91 -1.49
N ALA A 220 33.42 16.58 -1.02
CA ALA A 220 33.76 16.68 0.41
C ALA A 220 32.67 17.32 1.29
N GLY A 221 31.74 18.08 0.70
CA GLY A 221 30.59 18.65 1.40
C GLY A 221 29.50 17.63 1.76
N PHE A 222 29.56 16.42 1.19
CA PHE A 222 28.59 15.37 1.47
C PHE A 222 29.00 14.63 2.75
N PRO A 223 28.16 14.62 3.79
CA PRO A 223 28.53 14.06 5.09
C PRO A 223 28.38 12.52 5.17
N GLY A 224 28.04 11.86 4.05
CA GLY A 224 27.80 10.42 3.97
C GLY A 224 26.35 10.01 4.29
N THR A 225 25.93 8.83 3.84
CA THR A 225 24.64 8.16 4.18
C THR A 225 24.84 6.66 4.42
N THR A 226 23.94 5.94 5.08
CA THR A 226 24.06 4.46 5.22
C THR A 226 23.96 3.77 3.87
N PHE A 227 23.03 4.22 3.04
CA PHE A 227 22.80 3.76 1.67
C PHE A 227 21.93 4.79 0.93
N SER A 228 22.01 4.81 -0.39
CA SER A 228 21.26 5.68 -1.29
C SER A 228 21.16 5.01 -2.65
N GLY A 229 19.95 4.57 -3.01
CA GLY A 229 19.68 3.92 -4.28
C GLY A 229 19.61 4.86 -5.49
N SER A 230 19.70 6.18 -5.29
CA SER A 230 19.30 7.15 -6.31
C SER A 230 20.08 8.46 -6.26
N ILE A 231 20.34 9.04 -7.44
CA ILE A 231 20.88 10.39 -7.62
C ILE A 231 20.18 11.05 -8.80
N LEU A 232 19.81 12.32 -8.64
CA LEU A 232 19.17 13.12 -9.67
C LEU A 232 19.90 14.46 -9.84
N ILE A 233 20.10 14.86 -11.09
CA ILE A 233 20.52 16.20 -11.49
C ILE A 233 19.28 16.89 -12.06
N ASP A 234 18.91 18.07 -11.54
CA ASP A 234 17.78 18.83 -12.10
C ASP A 234 18.08 19.19 -13.57
N PRO A 235 17.30 18.70 -14.54
CA PRO A 235 17.53 19.02 -15.95
C PRO A 235 17.40 20.51 -16.26
N ALA A 236 16.59 21.26 -15.49
CA ALA A 236 16.38 22.70 -15.64
C ALA A 236 17.44 23.54 -14.90
N SER A 237 18.03 22.98 -13.83
CA SER A 237 19.02 23.66 -12.98
C SER A 237 20.19 22.71 -12.67
N PRO A 238 21.14 22.48 -13.58
CA PRO A 238 22.12 21.39 -13.43
C PRO A 238 23.10 21.53 -12.24
N ASN A 239 23.13 22.69 -11.58
CA ASN A 239 23.82 22.90 -10.32
C ASN A 239 23.05 22.37 -9.10
N HIS A 240 21.82 21.89 -9.29
CA HIS A 240 20.98 21.33 -8.25
C HIS A 240 21.03 19.79 -8.29
N LEU A 241 21.41 19.18 -7.17
CA LEU A 241 21.57 17.74 -7.03
C LEU A 241 20.70 17.22 -5.89
N TYR A 242 20.11 16.04 -6.09
CA TYR A 242 19.26 15.37 -5.12
C TYR A 242 19.70 13.93 -4.91
N ILE A 243 19.76 13.51 -3.64
CA ILE A 243 20.20 12.18 -3.24
C ILE A 243 19.32 11.69 -2.10
N GLY A 244 18.70 10.51 -2.27
CA GLY A 244 17.92 9.86 -1.22
C GLY A 244 18.80 9.52 0.00
N ASP A 245 18.29 9.71 1.22
CA ASP A 245 19.01 9.38 2.46
C ASP A 245 18.24 8.28 3.22
N GLU A 246 18.94 7.21 3.59
CA GLU A 246 18.37 5.99 4.19
C GLU A 246 18.88 5.71 5.61
N LEU A 247 19.41 6.74 6.28
CA LEU A 247 19.94 6.65 7.64
C LEU A 247 18.81 6.57 8.69
N PRO A 248 18.86 5.60 9.63
CA PRO A 248 17.93 5.57 10.75
C PRO A 248 17.99 6.89 11.54
N GLY A 249 16.90 7.64 11.55
CA GLY A 249 16.77 8.89 12.31
C GLY A 249 17.21 10.17 11.58
N THR A 250 17.76 10.11 10.37
CA THR A 250 17.86 11.31 9.50
C THR A 250 16.83 11.23 8.38
N GLN A 251 15.99 12.25 8.32
CA GLN A 251 14.74 12.24 7.57
C GLN A 251 14.96 12.91 6.19
N GLY A 252 14.32 12.40 5.13
CA GLY A 252 14.26 13.04 3.81
C GLY A 252 15.39 12.73 2.83
N PHE A 253 15.83 13.74 2.08
CA PHE A 253 16.91 13.65 1.07
C PHE A 253 17.91 14.78 1.26
N ARG A 254 19.09 14.63 0.65
CA ARG A 254 20.08 15.71 0.59
C ARG A 254 19.93 16.49 -0.71
N HIS A 255 20.03 17.81 -0.58
CA HIS A 255 19.95 18.74 -1.68
C HIS A 255 21.18 19.64 -1.70
N SER A 256 21.80 19.77 -2.86
CA SER A 256 22.79 20.79 -3.14
C SER A 256 22.25 21.74 -4.19
N THR A 257 22.60 23.03 -4.09
CA THR A 257 22.32 24.07 -5.11
C THR A 257 23.60 24.59 -5.76
N ASP A 258 24.75 23.98 -5.47
CA ASP A 258 26.09 24.42 -5.85
C ASP A 258 26.93 23.24 -6.37
N SER A 259 26.31 22.35 -7.13
CA SER A 259 26.95 21.19 -7.78
C SER A 259 27.63 20.23 -6.80
N GLY A 260 27.11 20.18 -5.56
CA GLY A 260 27.54 19.28 -4.49
C GLY A 260 28.66 19.83 -3.61
N ALA A 261 28.99 21.12 -3.70
CA ALA A 261 29.97 21.75 -2.81
C ALA A 261 29.43 21.87 -1.37
N THR A 262 28.14 22.16 -1.21
CA THR A 262 27.43 22.15 0.07
C THR A 262 26.11 21.39 -0.03
N TRP A 263 25.69 20.81 1.08
CA TRP A 263 24.48 19.98 1.15
C TRP A 263 23.61 20.40 2.32
N ALA A 264 22.31 20.50 2.07
CA ALA A 264 21.29 20.67 3.08
C ALA A 264 20.41 19.41 3.16
N THR A 265 20.12 18.96 4.37
CA THR A 265 19.07 17.95 4.60
C THR A 265 17.71 18.63 4.49
N LYS A 266 16.78 17.99 3.77
CA LYS A 266 15.47 18.58 3.50
C LYS A 266 14.34 17.66 3.94
N VAL A 267 13.55 18.15 4.89
CA VAL A 267 12.51 17.39 5.62
C VAL A 267 11.12 18.02 5.57
N SER A 268 10.97 19.25 5.04
CA SER A 268 9.69 19.97 5.13
C SER A 268 8.66 19.40 4.15
N GLY A 269 7.61 18.79 4.71
CA GLY A 269 6.51 18.16 3.95
C GLY A 269 6.69 16.67 3.66
N LEU A 270 7.86 16.12 3.99
CA LEU A 270 8.08 14.67 4.06
C LEU A 270 7.78 14.29 5.52
N SER A 271 6.70 13.54 5.76
CA SER A 271 6.52 12.87 7.06
C SER A 271 7.80 12.09 7.38
N SER A 272 8.16 11.94 8.65
CA SER A 272 9.48 11.57 9.23
C SER A 272 10.23 10.34 8.67
N HIS A 273 10.45 10.26 7.37
CA HIS A 273 10.75 9.04 6.64
C HIS A 273 12.01 9.20 5.78
N ALA A 274 12.73 8.10 5.58
CA ALA A 274 13.86 8.01 4.65
C ALA A 274 13.38 8.19 3.21
N VAL A 275 14.24 8.54 2.25
CA VAL A 275 13.88 8.56 0.81
C VAL A 275 14.73 7.52 0.09
N GLU A 276 14.09 6.48 -0.43
CA GLU A 276 14.76 5.36 -1.13
C GLU A 276 15.09 5.74 -2.59
N ASN A 277 14.14 6.39 -3.26
CA ASN A 277 14.25 6.79 -4.67
C ASN A 277 13.84 8.24 -4.89
N ILE A 278 14.56 8.94 -5.78
CA ILE A 278 14.25 10.29 -6.23
C ILE A 278 14.39 10.40 -7.75
N THR A 279 13.42 11.05 -8.39
CA THR A 279 13.41 11.29 -9.84
C THR A 279 12.76 12.63 -10.16
N GLY A 280 12.94 13.14 -11.38
CA GLY A 280 12.40 14.43 -11.79
C GLY A 280 11.99 14.46 -13.25
N ASP A 281 11.08 15.37 -13.59
CA ASP A 281 10.59 15.54 -14.95
C ASP A 281 11.17 16.78 -15.65
N ALA A 282 10.96 16.85 -16.97
CA ALA A 282 11.43 17.96 -17.80
C ALA A 282 10.70 19.29 -17.53
N LEU A 283 9.70 19.31 -16.64
CA LEU A 283 8.92 20.49 -16.26
C LEU A 283 9.27 20.98 -14.84
N GLY A 284 10.31 20.40 -14.22
CA GLY A 284 10.85 20.83 -12.95
C GLY A 284 10.04 20.33 -11.76
N ILE A 285 9.27 19.24 -11.91
CA ILE A 285 8.69 18.53 -10.77
C ILE A 285 9.65 17.45 -10.32
N THR A 286 9.93 17.40 -9.02
CA THR A 286 10.73 16.35 -8.38
C THR A 286 9.81 15.43 -7.58
N TYR A 287 10.07 14.13 -7.67
CA TYR A 287 9.34 13.05 -7.00
C TYR A 287 10.27 12.29 -6.07
N ALA A 288 9.80 11.98 -4.87
CA ALA A 288 10.54 11.20 -3.87
C ALA A 288 9.67 10.05 -3.37
N PHE A 289 10.29 8.89 -3.13
CA PHE A 289 9.60 7.66 -2.75
C PHE A 289 10.13 7.08 -1.45
N TRP A 290 9.20 6.56 -0.64
CA TRP A 290 9.51 5.72 0.52
C TRP A 290 8.36 4.76 0.85
N GLY A 291 8.66 3.47 0.97
CA GLY A 291 7.69 2.43 1.28
C GLY A 291 6.46 2.45 0.36
N ALA A 292 5.32 2.93 0.87
CA ALA A 292 4.05 2.98 0.15
C ALA A 292 3.61 4.43 -0.22
N HIS A 293 4.53 5.41 -0.15
CA HIS A 293 4.23 6.83 -0.32
C HIS A 293 5.04 7.46 -1.45
N LEU A 294 4.36 8.24 -2.30
CA LEU A 294 4.98 9.15 -3.26
C LEU A 294 4.82 10.58 -2.77
N PHE A 295 5.89 11.35 -2.78
CA PHE A 295 5.89 12.78 -2.52
C PHE A 295 6.26 13.54 -3.78
N ALA A 296 5.61 14.68 -4.02
CA ALA A 296 5.89 15.55 -5.17
C ALA A 296 6.23 16.98 -4.73
N SER A 297 7.08 17.66 -5.49
CA SER A 297 7.43 19.06 -5.29
C SER A 297 7.67 19.78 -6.62
N ALA A 298 7.08 20.95 -6.79
CA ALA A 298 7.20 21.74 -8.03
C ALA A 298 8.28 22.83 -7.92
N GLY A 299 9.06 23.01 -8.98
CA GLY A 299 10.17 23.97 -9.03
C GLY A 299 11.35 23.50 -8.18
N THR A 300 12.12 24.45 -7.61
CA THR A 300 13.15 24.10 -6.63
C THR A 300 12.46 23.46 -5.42
N PRO A 301 12.69 22.17 -5.09
CA PRO A 301 11.75 21.37 -4.34
C PRO A 301 11.81 21.66 -2.84
N THR A 302 11.26 22.81 -2.42
CA THR A 302 11.33 23.38 -1.06
C THR A 302 10.25 22.92 -0.11
N ALA A 303 9.12 22.46 -0.64
CA ALA A 303 8.01 21.93 0.11
C ALA A 303 7.45 20.72 -0.64
N TRP A 304 7.25 19.63 0.08
CA TRP A 304 6.77 18.36 -0.47
C TRP A 304 5.33 18.15 -0.06
N THR A 305 4.54 17.61 -0.99
CA THR A 305 3.17 17.17 -0.72
C THR A 305 3.15 15.66 -0.84
N ASP A 306 2.69 14.96 0.20
CA ASP A 306 2.35 13.55 0.07
C ASP A 306 1.24 13.45 -0.97
N SER A 307 1.61 12.86 -2.10
CA SER A 307 0.71 12.65 -3.22
C SER A 307 -0.01 11.30 -3.10
N GLY A 308 0.36 10.50 -2.10
CA GLY A 308 -0.20 9.19 -1.86
C GLY A 308 0.33 8.17 -2.88
N LEU A 309 0.55 6.95 -2.42
CA LEU A 309 0.56 5.76 -3.28
C LEU A 309 -0.40 4.74 -2.67
N PHE A 310 -0.50 4.74 -1.34
CA PHE A 310 -1.54 4.11 -0.53
C PHE A 310 -1.99 5.10 0.56
N GLU A 311 -3.16 4.89 1.19
CA GLU A 311 -3.75 5.86 2.13
C GLU A 311 -2.76 6.38 3.20
N PRO A 312 -2.89 7.65 3.65
CA PRO A 312 -1.96 8.23 4.61
C PRO A 312 -2.03 7.52 5.97
N GLY A 313 -0.90 6.95 6.37
CA GLY A 313 -0.65 6.50 7.73
C GLY A 313 -0.92 5.02 7.93
N PHE A 314 0.11 4.19 7.72
CA PHE A 314 0.63 3.19 8.65
C PHE A 314 1.66 2.35 7.87
N LEU A 315 2.93 2.77 7.91
CA LEU A 315 4.01 1.82 7.67
C LEU A 315 4.29 1.12 8.97
N TYR A 316 3.88 -0.14 9.05
CA TYR A 316 4.42 -1.25 9.82
C TYR A 316 3.58 -2.47 9.42
N ASN A 317 4.10 -3.70 9.54
CA ASN A 317 3.33 -4.94 9.36
C ASN A 317 2.19 -4.99 10.39
N GLY A 318 1.11 -4.29 10.10
CA GLY A 318 -0.05 -4.18 10.96
C GLY A 318 -1.30 -4.35 10.14
N ARG A 319 -2.08 -5.38 10.49
CA ARG A 319 -3.40 -5.63 9.91
C ARG A 319 -4.39 -4.75 10.66
N VAL A 320 -5.18 -3.96 9.91
CA VAL A 320 -6.41 -3.36 10.45
C VAL A 320 -7.45 -4.47 10.44
N ASP A 321 -7.93 -4.84 11.62
CA ASP A 321 -8.86 -5.94 11.79
C ASP A 321 -10.31 -5.48 11.70
N GLY A 322 -10.58 -4.22 12.05
CA GLY A 322 -11.88 -3.63 11.78
C GLY A 322 -11.95 -2.14 12.10
N ALA A 323 -13.14 -1.58 11.85
CA ALA A 323 -13.47 -0.20 12.14
C ALA A 323 -14.92 -0.06 12.64
N ALA A 324 -15.14 0.84 13.60
CA ALA A 324 -16.47 1.13 14.14
C ALA A 324 -16.72 2.64 14.14
N ALA A 325 -17.96 3.04 13.83
CA ALA A 325 -18.36 4.44 13.78
C ALA A 325 -19.49 4.74 14.76
N SER A 326 -19.48 5.94 15.36
CA SER A 326 -20.68 6.45 16.03
C SER A 326 -21.76 6.72 14.99
N PRO A 327 -23.00 6.22 15.17
CA PRO A 327 -24.10 6.43 14.23
C PRO A 327 -24.52 7.90 14.05
N VAL A 328 -24.10 8.80 14.95
CA VAL A 328 -24.64 10.16 15.03
C VAL A 328 -23.58 11.27 14.98
N PHE A 329 -22.34 11.04 15.44
CA PHE A 329 -21.40 12.14 15.76
C PHE A 329 -20.06 12.16 14.99
N GLY A 330 -19.85 11.33 13.98
CA GLY A 330 -18.62 11.38 13.17
C GLY A 330 -17.33 10.98 13.90
N THR A 331 -17.47 10.42 15.11
CA THR A 331 -16.37 9.75 15.83
C THR A 331 -16.16 8.37 15.22
N LEU A 332 -14.92 8.07 14.81
CA LEU A 332 -14.52 6.78 14.26
C LEU A 332 -13.51 6.09 15.18
N PHE A 333 -13.51 4.77 15.15
CA PHE A 333 -12.50 3.94 15.79
C PHE A 333 -11.98 2.92 14.78
N ARG A 334 -10.69 2.60 14.90
CA ARG A 334 -10.02 1.52 14.15
C ARG A 334 -9.23 0.67 15.12
N TRP A 335 -9.20 -0.64 14.91
CA TRP A 335 -8.35 -1.53 15.69
C TRP A 335 -7.60 -2.49 14.77
N GLY A 336 -6.55 -3.11 15.31
CA GLY A 336 -5.70 -4.01 14.55
C GLY A 336 -4.58 -4.58 15.38
N TYR A 337 -3.75 -5.38 14.71
CA TYR A 337 -2.53 -5.96 15.27
C TYR A 337 -1.31 -5.35 14.63
N TRP A 338 -0.22 -5.35 15.38
CA TRP A 338 1.10 -5.06 14.86
C TRP A 338 2.08 -6.13 15.30
N THR A 339 3.02 -6.46 14.42
CA THR A 339 4.15 -7.35 14.72
C THR A 339 5.46 -6.62 14.49
N GLU A 340 6.34 -6.63 15.49
CA GLU A 340 7.71 -6.13 15.41
C GLU A 340 8.69 -7.19 15.91
N GLY A 341 9.37 -7.87 14.98
CA GLY A 341 10.23 -9.01 15.32
C GLY A 341 9.42 -10.14 15.98
N ASP A 342 9.82 -10.57 17.17
CA ASP A 342 9.12 -11.60 17.96
C ASP A 342 8.00 -11.03 18.86
N ILE A 343 7.71 -9.73 18.76
CA ILE A 343 6.73 -9.03 19.61
C ILE A 343 5.46 -8.75 18.79
N SER A 344 4.31 -9.14 19.31
CA SER A 344 2.99 -8.89 18.73
C SER A 344 2.09 -8.18 19.75
N GLY A 345 1.34 -7.16 19.31
CA GLY A 345 0.38 -6.46 20.16
C GLY A 345 -0.84 -5.93 19.40
N GLY A 346 -1.91 -5.62 20.13
CA GLY A 346 -3.10 -4.96 19.58
C GLY A 346 -3.04 -3.44 19.71
N TYR A 347 -3.80 -2.73 18.88
CA TYR A 347 -3.99 -1.28 19.02
C TYR A 347 -5.44 -0.86 18.80
N LEU A 348 -5.82 0.26 19.40
CA LEU A 348 -7.09 0.95 19.18
C LEU A 348 -6.81 2.44 18.91
N LEU A 349 -7.36 2.94 17.81
CA LEU A 349 -7.26 4.32 17.37
C LEU A 349 -8.64 4.98 17.41
N LYS A 350 -8.65 6.27 17.73
CA LYS A 350 -9.86 7.11 17.71
C LYS A 350 -9.65 8.29 16.80
N SER A 351 -10.66 8.60 16.00
CA SER A 351 -10.79 9.86 15.29
C SER A 351 -12.03 10.59 15.75
N THR A 352 -11.93 11.91 15.92
CA THR A 352 -13.08 12.79 16.23
C THR A 352 -13.42 13.75 15.09
N ASP A 353 -12.74 13.61 13.96
CA ASP A 353 -12.84 14.49 12.80
C ASP A 353 -13.13 13.68 11.52
N SER A 354 -13.93 12.60 11.66
CA SER A 354 -14.34 11.74 10.54
C SER A 354 -13.17 11.09 9.79
N GLY A 355 -12.10 10.76 10.52
CA GLY A 355 -10.96 10.00 10.02
C GLY A 355 -9.81 10.84 9.49
N ALA A 356 -9.89 12.18 9.58
CA ALA A 356 -8.83 13.06 9.10
C ALA A 356 -7.58 13.00 10.00
N THR A 357 -7.77 12.81 11.31
CA THR A 357 -6.71 12.55 12.28
C THR A 357 -7.08 11.39 13.21
N TRP A 358 -6.04 10.67 13.67
CA TRP A 358 -6.18 9.48 14.53
C TRP A 358 -5.27 9.59 15.75
N ASP A 359 -5.86 9.46 16.93
CA ASP A 359 -5.17 9.38 18.21
C ASP A 359 -5.13 7.93 18.71
N ARG A 360 -3.97 7.47 19.18
CA ARG A 360 -3.86 6.20 19.90
C ARG A 360 -4.60 6.29 21.23
N ALA A 361 -5.47 5.34 21.51
CA ALA A 361 -6.08 5.18 22.82
C ALA A 361 -5.07 4.58 23.82
N PHE A 362 -4.06 5.35 24.25
CA PHE A 362 -2.98 4.85 25.13
C PHE A 362 -3.33 4.89 26.61
N ALA A 363 -3.17 3.72 27.28
CA ALA A 363 -3.18 3.39 28.73
C ALA A 363 -3.64 4.46 29.77
N PRO A 364 -4.56 4.11 30.70
CA PRO A 364 -4.87 2.74 31.16
C PRO A 364 -6.05 2.08 30.42
N TRP A 365 -6.29 2.45 29.16
CA TRP A 365 -7.50 2.22 28.35
C TRP A 365 -7.60 0.88 27.65
N LEU A 366 -6.59 0.02 27.74
CA LEU A 366 -6.61 -1.27 27.08
C LEU A 366 -7.00 -2.36 28.09
N PRO A 367 -7.87 -3.30 27.70
CA PRO A 367 -7.96 -4.60 28.36
C PRO A 367 -6.55 -5.18 28.65
N PRO A 368 -6.32 -5.80 29.82
CA PRO A 368 -5.01 -6.39 30.14
C PRO A 368 -4.56 -7.37 29.03
N GLY A 369 -3.31 -7.27 28.56
CA GLY A 369 -2.72 -8.18 27.56
C GLY A 369 -2.52 -7.60 26.14
N LEU A 370 -3.23 -6.52 25.78
CA LEU A 370 -2.99 -5.85 24.49
C LEU A 370 -1.64 -5.11 24.42
N ASP A 371 -0.89 -5.05 25.53
CA ASP A 371 0.45 -4.47 25.68
C ASP A 371 1.61 -5.42 25.35
N GLY A 372 1.31 -6.56 24.71
CA GLY A 372 2.33 -7.47 24.17
C GLY A 372 2.21 -8.94 24.59
N SER A 373 1.06 -9.39 25.13
CA SER A 373 0.85 -10.80 25.48
C SER A 373 0.35 -11.67 24.32
N GLY A 374 0.09 -11.09 23.14
CA GLY A 374 -0.45 -11.80 21.98
C GLY A 374 -1.97 -11.94 21.96
N ASP A 375 -2.69 -11.34 22.90
CA ASP A 375 -4.16 -11.34 22.92
C ASP A 375 -4.73 -10.31 21.93
N THR A 376 -5.87 -10.65 21.32
CA THR A 376 -6.48 -9.89 20.22
C THR A 376 -7.90 -9.38 20.56
N LEU A 377 -8.36 -8.30 19.92
CA LEU A 377 -9.75 -7.86 19.95
C LEU A 377 -10.57 -8.60 18.87
N ALA A 378 -11.63 -9.27 19.29
CA ALA A 378 -12.57 -9.92 18.39
C ALA A 378 -13.44 -8.90 17.66
N ASP A 379 -14.04 -7.94 18.38
CA ASP A 379 -14.85 -6.89 17.79
C ASP A 379 -15.01 -5.67 18.73
N VAL A 380 -15.43 -4.52 18.19
CA VAL A 380 -15.75 -3.32 18.97
C VAL A 380 -17.03 -2.63 18.48
N ALA A 381 -17.79 -2.06 19.42
CA ALA A 381 -18.97 -1.25 19.12
C ALA A 381 -18.90 0.10 19.81
N VAL A 382 -19.47 1.14 19.18
CA VAL A 382 -19.46 2.53 19.69
C VAL A 382 -20.87 2.93 20.09
N SER A 383 -21.05 3.44 21.31
CA SER A 383 -22.37 3.85 21.77
C SER A 383 -22.96 4.97 20.91
N ALA A 384 -24.31 5.06 20.87
CA ALA A 384 -25.07 6.08 20.15
C ALA A 384 -24.48 7.50 20.25
N GLY A 385 -24.07 7.92 21.44
CA GLY A 385 -23.51 9.25 21.70
C GLY A 385 -22.04 9.43 21.34
N GLY A 386 -21.34 8.37 20.91
CA GLY A 386 -19.89 8.37 20.74
C GLY A 386 -19.12 8.57 22.05
N THR A 387 -19.80 8.42 23.19
CA THR A 387 -19.26 8.66 24.53
C THR A 387 -18.64 7.41 25.15
N SER A 388 -18.89 6.26 24.55
CA SER A 388 -18.45 4.97 25.06
C SER A 388 -18.05 4.03 23.94
N ILE A 389 -17.06 3.18 24.19
CA ILE A 389 -16.70 2.05 23.34
C ILE A 389 -16.86 0.75 24.12
N TYR A 390 -17.37 -0.26 23.44
CA TYR A 390 -17.44 -1.65 23.87
C TYR A 390 -16.42 -2.44 23.05
N ALA A 391 -15.65 -3.33 23.68
CA ALA A 391 -14.63 -4.11 23.01
C ALA A 391 -14.64 -5.54 23.55
N ALA A 392 -14.83 -6.52 22.67
CA ALA A 392 -14.67 -7.93 23.00
C ALA A 392 -13.21 -8.32 22.77
N GLN A 393 -12.53 -8.78 23.82
CA GLN A 393 -11.17 -9.32 23.72
C GLN A 393 -11.26 -10.85 23.80
N GLU A 394 -10.45 -11.52 22.98
CA GLU A 394 -10.32 -12.96 23.02
C GLU A 394 -9.88 -13.42 24.43
N PHE A 395 -10.48 -14.51 24.92
CA PHE A 395 -10.15 -15.19 26.18
C PHE A 395 -10.40 -14.41 27.49
N THR A 396 -10.63 -13.10 27.44
CA THR A 396 -10.76 -12.24 28.64
C THR A 396 -12.12 -11.55 28.74
N GLY A 397 -12.85 -11.40 27.63
CA GLY A 397 -14.26 -11.03 27.60
C GLY A 397 -14.56 -9.60 27.13
N LEU A 398 -15.70 -9.04 27.55
CA LEU A 398 -16.20 -7.74 27.10
C LEU A 398 -15.78 -6.59 28.03
N PHE A 399 -15.28 -5.52 27.43
CA PHE A 399 -14.85 -4.30 28.09
C PHE A 399 -15.67 -3.10 27.62
N ARG A 400 -15.92 -2.15 28.53
CA ARG A 400 -16.48 -0.84 28.20
C ARG A 400 -15.57 0.26 28.70
N ASN A 401 -15.43 1.31 27.89
CA ASN A 401 -14.80 2.56 28.30
C ASN A 401 -15.75 3.73 28.04
N ASP A 402 -15.93 4.57 29.06
CA ASP A 402 -16.59 5.87 28.95
C ASP A 402 -15.50 6.95 29.03
N PHE A 403 -15.26 7.70 27.96
CA PHE A 403 -14.08 8.56 27.73
C PHE A 403 -13.88 9.77 28.69
N GLY A 404 -14.42 9.70 29.91
CA GLY A 404 -14.43 10.74 30.95
C GLY A 404 -13.44 10.56 32.12
N GLY A 405 -12.41 9.73 31.98
CA GLY A 405 -11.29 9.66 32.93
C GLY A 405 -11.50 8.83 34.20
N GLY A 406 -12.49 7.92 34.20
CA GLY A 406 -12.58 6.85 35.20
C GLY A 406 -11.78 5.60 34.77
N ALA A 407 -11.35 4.79 35.74
CA ALA A 407 -10.86 3.44 35.45
C ALA A 407 -11.94 2.64 34.68
N PRO A 408 -11.57 1.72 33.77
CA PRO A 408 -12.55 0.90 33.06
C PRO A 408 -13.47 0.22 34.07
N GLY A 409 -14.78 0.50 33.97
CA GLY A 409 -15.79 -0.16 34.79
C GLY A 409 -15.99 -1.57 34.27
N VAL A 410 -15.55 -2.56 35.05
CA VAL A 410 -15.57 -3.97 34.66
C VAL A 410 -16.91 -4.61 35.03
N ASN A 411 -17.41 -5.46 34.13
CA ASN A 411 -18.19 -6.64 34.47
C ASN A 411 -17.24 -7.62 35.17
N ASP A 412 -17.21 -7.62 36.51
CA ASP A 412 -16.32 -8.48 37.31
C ASP A 412 -16.64 -9.99 37.18
N THR A 413 -17.67 -10.34 36.40
CA THR A 413 -18.25 -11.69 36.35
C THR A 413 -17.91 -12.51 35.12
N TYR A 414 -17.13 -12.00 34.14
CA TYR A 414 -16.58 -12.82 33.05
C TYR A 414 -17.65 -13.73 32.37
N THR A 415 -18.91 -13.31 32.28
CA THR A 415 -20.00 -14.16 31.75
C THR A 415 -20.00 -14.30 30.24
N LEU A 416 -19.20 -13.46 29.55
CA LEU A 416 -18.82 -13.57 28.15
C LEU A 416 -17.32 -13.91 28.08
N VAL A 417 -16.93 -15.11 28.53
CA VAL A 417 -15.60 -15.65 28.19
C VAL A 417 -15.77 -16.42 26.90
N SER A 418 -15.13 -15.97 25.81
CA SER A 418 -14.97 -16.83 24.65
C SER A 418 -14.04 -17.97 25.06
N ALA A 419 -14.53 -19.21 24.94
CA ALA A 419 -13.78 -20.41 25.32
C ALA A 419 -12.78 -20.87 24.24
N SER A 420 -12.68 -20.13 23.13
CA SER A 420 -11.79 -20.36 22.00
C SER A 420 -11.55 -19.04 21.26
N HIS A 421 -10.48 -18.95 20.46
CA HIS A 421 -10.40 -18.00 19.34
C HIS A 421 -11.75 -18.06 18.64
N GLY A 422 -12.47 -16.94 18.58
CA GLY A 422 -13.77 -16.93 17.94
C GLY A 422 -14.60 -15.69 18.20
N ASP A 423 -15.07 -15.15 17.09
CA ASP A 423 -15.53 -13.78 16.94
C ASP A 423 -16.85 -13.54 17.66
N VAL A 424 -16.81 -12.79 18.77
CA VAL A 424 -18.02 -12.23 19.38
C VAL A 424 -18.34 -10.95 18.65
N GLN A 425 -19.49 -10.92 17.98
CA GLN A 425 -19.96 -9.76 17.24
C GLN A 425 -20.71 -8.81 18.16
N LEU A 426 -20.36 -7.53 18.15
CA LEU A 426 -20.93 -6.48 18.98
C LEU A 426 -21.64 -5.44 18.12
N ALA A 427 -22.82 -5.04 18.56
CA ALA A 427 -23.52 -3.92 17.96
C ALA A 427 -24.16 -3.03 19.01
N ALA A 428 -23.86 -1.74 18.98
CA ALA A 428 -24.48 -0.77 19.88
C ALA A 428 -25.83 -0.30 19.32
N HIS A 429 -26.81 -0.10 20.19
CA HIS A 429 -28.08 0.48 19.77
C HIS A 429 -27.88 1.96 19.39
N PRO A 430 -28.47 2.44 18.27
CA PRO A 430 -28.20 3.78 17.73
C PRO A 430 -28.78 4.92 18.56
N LEU A 431 -29.76 4.65 19.42
CA LEU A 431 -30.48 5.68 20.19
C LEU A 431 -30.32 5.56 21.70
N THR A 432 -29.78 4.45 22.21
CA THR A 432 -29.70 4.17 23.65
C THR A 432 -28.25 3.86 24.02
N PRO A 433 -27.49 4.83 24.56
CA PRO A 433 -26.05 4.69 24.80
C PRO A 433 -25.63 3.51 25.69
N MET A 434 -26.54 3.00 26.51
CA MET A 434 -26.34 1.87 27.43
C MET A 434 -26.80 0.52 26.85
N THR A 435 -27.28 0.49 25.62
CA THR A 435 -27.73 -0.76 24.99
C THR A 435 -26.68 -1.27 24.03
N VAL A 436 -26.19 -2.49 24.28
CA VAL A 436 -25.26 -3.20 23.42
C VAL A 436 -25.71 -4.65 23.24
N TYR A 437 -25.68 -5.10 22.01
CA TYR A 437 -25.97 -6.46 21.60
C TYR A 437 -24.66 -7.22 21.41
N ALA A 438 -24.67 -8.50 21.76
CA ALA A 438 -23.56 -9.41 21.56
C ALA A 438 -24.07 -10.72 20.97
N ALA A 439 -23.46 -11.18 19.89
CA ALA A 439 -23.75 -12.45 19.26
C ALA A 439 -22.50 -13.34 19.24
N GLY A 440 -22.70 -14.65 19.32
CA GLY A 440 -21.62 -15.63 19.39
C GLY A 440 -21.35 -16.18 20.79
N GLY A 441 -20.57 -17.26 20.82
CA GLY A 441 -20.22 -18.03 22.00
C GLY A 441 -21.43 -18.71 22.65
N PRO A 442 -21.39 -18.98 23.97
CA PRO A 442 -22.47 -19.69 24.67
C PRO A 442 -23.79 -18.91 24.74
N LEU A 443 -23.81 -17.63 24.35
CA LEU A 443 -25.01 -16.80 24.43
C LEU A 443 -25.89 -16.89 23.18
N THR A 444 -25.36 -17.33 22.03
CA THR A 444 -26.00 -17.21 20.69
C THR A 444 -26.32 -15.74 20.34
N MET A 445 -27.25 -15.11 21.06
CA MET A 445 -27.57 -13.68 21.00
C MET A 445 -27.93 -13.17 22.40
N ALA A 446 -27.42 -12.02 22.78
CA ALA A 446 -27.74 -11.37 24.05
C ALA A 446 -27.76 -9.85 23.93
N VAL A 447 -28.46 -9.21 24.88
CA VAL A 447 -28.50 -7.76 25.03
C VAL A 447 -28.14 -7.35 26.45
N SER A 448 -27.35 -6.29 26.55
CA SER A 448 -27.16 -5.51 27.76
C SER A 448 -27.88 -4.18 27.62
N THR A 449 -28.56 -3.74 28.68
CA THR A 449 -29.21 -2.42 28.76
C THR A 449 -28.61 -1.53 29.85
N ASP A 450 -27.59 -2.02 30.55
CA ASP A 450 -26.82 -1.33 31.59
C ASP A 450 -25.38 -1.02 31.12
N GLY A 451 -25.19 -1.06 29.80
CA GLY A 451 -23.95 -0.77 29.09
C GLY A 451 -22.84 -1.73 29.47
N GLY A 452 -23.09 -3.01 29.20
CA GLY A 452 -22.13 -4.12 29.26
C GLY A 452 -22.01 -4.78 30.64
N ALA A 453 -22.68 -4.27 31.68
CA ALA A 453 -22.53 -4.80 33.03
C ALA A 453 -23.25 -6.16 33.22
N SER A 454 -24.42 -6.34 32.57
CA SER A 454 -25.12 -7.62 32.53
C SER A 454 -25.78 -7.87 31.18
N PHE A 455 -25.93 -9.16 30.82
CA PHE A 455 -26.52 -9.60 29.56
C PHE A 455 -27.72 -10.51 29.80
N SER A 456 -28.75 -10.35 28.96
CA SER A 456 -29.92 -11.20 28.90
C SER A 456 -30.02 -11.84 27.51
N ALA A 457 -30.38 -13.12 27.47
CA ALA A 457 -30.43 -13.88 26.22
C ALA A 457 -31.61 -13.47 25.34
N LEU A 458 -31.39 -13.46 24.03
CA LEU A 458 -32.34 -13.07 22.98
C LEU A 458 -32.45 -14.16 21.91
N ASN A 459 -32.69 -15.40 22.33
CA ASN A 459 -32.52 -16.60 21.49
C ASN A 459 -33.81 -17.18 20.90
N THR A 460 -34.98 -16.55 21.12
CA THR A 460 -36.26 -17.12 20.68
C THR A 460 -36.34 -17.16 19.16
N GLY A 461 -36.25 -18.35 18.57
CA GLY A 461 -36.28 -18.56 17.12
C GLY A 461 -34.91 -18.70 16.46
N LEU A 462 -33.81 -18.56 17.22
CA LEU A 462 -32.46 -18.81 16.74
C LEU A 462 -32.02 -20.26 17.01
N PRO A 463 -31.30 -20.90 16.08
CA PRO A 463 -30.56 -22.13 16.36
C PRO A 463 -29.52 -21.91 17.47
N ALA A 464 -29.41 -22.89 18.37
CA ALA A 464 -28.36 -22.87 19.38
C ALA A 464 -26.99 -22.95 18.72
N VAL A 465 -26.09 -22.08 19.17
CA VAL A 465 -24.72 -21.99 18.69
C VAL A 465 -23.78 -22.82 19.57
N ALA A 466 -22.94 -23.67 18.96
CA ALA A 466 -22.00 -24.54 19.68
C ALA A 466 -20.63 -23.87 19.96
N SER A 467 -20.23 -22.89 19.14
CA SER A 467 -18.97 -22.12 19.28
C SER A 467 -19.12 -20.70 18.76
N ALA A 468 -18.23 -19.78 19.15
CA ALA A 468 -18.31 -18.38 18.70
C ALA A 468 -18.21 -18.22 17.18
N ASP A 469 -17.41 -19.05 16.53
CA ASP A 469 -17.21 -19.06 15.07
C ASP A 469 -18.45 -19.38 14.23
N GLU A 470 -19.59 -19.71 14.83
CA GLU A 470 -20.83 -19.97 14.08
C GLU A 470 -21.62 -18.70 13.75
N ILE A 471 -21.28 -17.55 14.34
CA ILE A 471 -21.84 -16.25 13.96
C ILE A 471 -20.77 -15.46 13.19
N ALA A 472 -21.07 -15.13 11.94
CA ALA A 472 -20.19 -14.33 11.11
C ALA A 472 -20.36 -12.83 11.38
N GLU A 473 -21.60 -12.33 11.45
CA GLU A 473 -21.85 -10.89 11.55
C GLU A 473 -23.16 -10.54 12.28
N LEU A 474 -23.19 -9.36 12.91
CA LEU A 474 -24.36 -8.81 13.59
C LEU A 474 -24.63 -7.36 13.14
N PHE A 475 -25.82 -7.12 12.59
CA PHE A 475 -26.27 -5.79 12.21
C PHE A 475 -27.44 -5.33 13.08
N VAL A 476 -27.40 -4.06 13.47
CA VAL A 476 -28.51 -3.34 14.11
C VAL A 476 -28.92 -2.20 13.19
N ASP A 477 -30.23 -2.02 13.02
CA ASP A 477 -30.77 -0.87 12.32
C ASP A 477 -30.22 0.44 12.90
N PRO A 478 -29.53 1.28 12.11
CA PRO A 478 -28.88 2.47 12.61
C PRO A 478 -29.86 3.63 12.88
N PHE A 479 -31.15 3.52 12.54
CA PHE A 479 -32.11 4.61 12.72
C PHE A 479 -32.92 4.50 14.01
N ILE A 480 -33.58 3.36 14.22
CA ILE A 480 -34.48 3.15 15.36
C ILE A 480 -34.03 1.98 16.24
N GLY A 481 -33.11 1.14 15.77
CA GLY A 481 -32.59 -0.02 16.51
C GLY A 481 -33.65 -1.10 16.76
N LEU A 482 -34.71 -1.10 15.95
CA LEU A 482 -35.81 -2.04 16.03
C LEU A 482 -35.50 -3.35 15.30
N TRP A 483 -34.84 -3.25 14.14
CA TRP A 483 -34.47 -4.41 13.32
C TRP A 483 -33.06 -4.86 13.62
N LEU A 484 -32.89 -6.17 13.80
CA LEU A 484 -31.59 -6.80 13.96
C LEU A 484 -31.45 -7.93 12.95
N THR A 485 -30.23 -8.11 12.43
CA THR A 485 -29.89 -9.19 11.51
C THR A 485 -28.66 -9.92 12.04
N VAL A 486 -28.74 -11.24 12.11
CA VAL A 486 -27.62 -12.12 12.47
C VAL A 486 -27.29 -13.00 11.27
N VAL A 487 -26.02 -13.01 10.88
CA VAL A 487 -25.49 -13.88 9.83
C VAL A 487 -24.72 -15.02 10.50
N TYR A 488 -25.15 -16.26 10.28
CA TYR A 488 -24.41 -17.45 10.69
C TYR A 488 -23.28 -17.73 9.69
N ALA A 489 -22.20 -18.34 10.17
CA ALA A 489 -21.01 -18.67 9.39
C ALA A 489 -21.26 -19.65 8.23
N ASP A 490 -22.41 -20.32 8.21
CA ASP A 490 -22.88 -21.18 7.11
C ASP A 490 -23.80 -20.44 6.10
N GLY A 491 -23.92 -19.12 6.23
CA GLY A 491 -24.69 -18.29 5.30
C GLY A 491 -26.19 -18.24 5.59
N ARG A 492 -26.67 -18.80 6.70
CA ARG A 492 -28.04 -18.55 7.17
C ARG A 492 -28.16 -17.17 7.79
N VAL A 493 -29.16 -16.41 7.38
CA VAL A 493 -29.44 -15.06 7.89
C VAL A 493 -30.77 -15.07 8.62
N TYR A 494 -30.74 -14.65 9.88
CA TYR A 494 -31.92 -14.49 10.72
C TYR A 494 -32.19 -13.01 10.96
N GLU A 495 -33.46 -12.64 10.96
CA GLU A 495 -33.91 -11.26 11.18
C GLU A 495 -34.90 -11.20 12.35
N SER A 496 -34.82 -10.13 13.13
CA SER A 496 -35.76 -9.76 14.18
C SER A 496 -36.33 -8.36 13.89
N GLU A 497 -37.64 -8.19 14.13
CA GLU A 497 -38.33 -6.90 13.99
C GLU A 497 -38.82 -6.31 15.32
N ASP A 498 -38.37 -6.88 16.44
CA ASP A 498 -38.81 -6.55 17.79
C ASP A 498 -37.63 -6.41 18.76
N SER A 499 -36.55 -5.78 18.28
CA SER A 499 -35.31 -5.55 19.03
C SER A 499 -34.65 -6.83 19.56
N GLY A 500 -34.76 -7.92 18.80
CA GLY A 500 -34.16 -9.23 19.09
C GLY A 500 -35.01 -10.16 19.96
N ALA A 501 -36.26 -9.80 20.28
CA ALA A 501 -37.10 -10.64 21.14
C ALA A 501 -37.54 -11.95 20.42
N THR A 502 -37.80 -11.89 19.12
CA THR A 502 -38.08 -13.04 18.26
C THR A 502 -37.35 -12.96 16.93
N TRP A 503 -36.94 -14.13 16.43
CA TRP A 503 -36.14 -14.27 15.20
C TRP A 503 -36.79 -15.22 14.20
N SER A 504 -36.59 -14.94 12.92
CA SER A 504 -37.02 -15.80 11.83
C SER A 504 -35.93 -15.93 10.75
N LEU A 505 -35.82 -17.11 10.15
CA LEU A 505 -34.91 -17.33 9.03
C LEU A 505 -35.38 -16.51 7.83
N ARG A 506 -34.52 -15.62 7.34
CA ARG A 506 -34.82 -14.73 6.21
C ARG A 506 -34.30 -15.29 4.89
N VAL A 507 -33.04 -15.74 4.89
CA VAL A 507 -32.38 -16.34 3.73
C VAL A 507 -31.38 -17.38 4.17
N ASP A 508 -31.09 -18.33 3.28
CA ASP A 508 -29.98 -19.27 3.39
C ASP A 508 -29.19 -19.19 2.08
N PHE A 509 -27.94 -18.71 2.16
CA PHE A 509 -27.05 -18.61 1.01
C PHE A 509 -26.39 -19.95 0.64
N GLY A 510 -26.49 -20.98 1.49
CA GLY A 510 -25.91 -22.29 1.24
C GLY A 510 -24.38 -22.31 1.22
N VAL A 511 -23.77 -21.61 2.18
CA VAL A 511 -22.31 -21.40 2.27
C VAL A 511 -21.71 -22.42 3.25
N ALA A 512 -20.47 -22.85 3.02
CA ALA A 512 -19.80 -23.75 3.96
C ALA A 512 -19.41 -22.97 5.25
N PRO A 513 -19.52 -23.57 6.45
CA PRO A 513 -19.04 -22.93 7.67
C PRO A 513 -17.59 -22.44 7.54
N GLY A 514 -17.35 -21.17 7.87
CA GLY A 514 -16.02 -20.53 7.81
C GLY A 514 -15.61 -20.02 6.43
N ASP A 515 -16.50 -20.07 5.43
CA ASP A 515 -16.24 -19.52 4.09
C ASP A 515 -16.62 -18.03 3.96
N ILE A 516 -17.36 -17.48 4.93
CA ILE A 516 -17.69 -16.05 4.99
C ILE A 516 -16.47 -15.29 5.52
N LEU A 517 -16.04 -14.27 4.78
CA LEU A 517 -14.91 -13.41 5.13
C LEU A 517 -15.33 -12.05 5.68
N ASP A 518 -16.46 -11.54 5.22
CA ASP A 518 -17.05 -10.26 5.62
C ASP A 518 -18.52 -10.24 5.21
N ALA A 519 -19.34 -9.42 5.87
CA ALA A 519 -20.69 -9.16 5.42
C ALA A 519 -21.09 -7.69 5.57
N SER A 520 -22.03 -7.27 4.73
CA SER A 520 -22.64 -5.95 4.83
C SER A 520 -24.13 -6.01 4.64
N TRP A 521 -24.81 -4.94 5.02
CA TRP A 521 -26.25 -4.90 5.09
C TRP A 521 -26.79 -3.55 4.65
N ASP A 522 -27.85 -3.58 3.82
CA ASP A 522 -28.63 -2.40 3.50
C ASP A 522 -29.80 -2.26 4.48
N PRO A 523 -29.82 -1.23 5.35
CA PRO A 523 -30.89 -1.03 6.32
C PRO A 523 -32.26 -0.74 5.72
N VAL A 524 -32.33 -0.30 4.46
CA VAL A 524 -33.60 0.07 3.81
C VAL A 524 -34.22 -1.12 3.10
N SER A 525 -33.47 -1.80 2.23
CA SER A 525 -33.97 -2.98 1.52
C SER A 525 -33.87 -4.26 2.36
N ARG A 526 -33.11 -4.23 3.46
CA ARG A 526 -32.80 -5.37 4.34
C ARG A 526 -32.06 -6.50 3.61
N HIS A 527 -31.39 -6.17 2.51
CA HIS A 527 -30.53 -7.12 1.80
C HIS A 527 -29.18 -7.25 2.50
N VAL A 528 -28.68 -8.49 2.53
CA VAL A 528 -27.34 -8.82 3.01
C VAL A 528 -26.44 -9.10 1.80
N PHE A 529 -25.19 -8.66 1.93
CA PHE A 529 -24.08 -8.91 1.01
C PHE A 529 -23.02 -9.71 1.77
N LEU A 530 -22.56 -10.83 1.22
CA LEU A 530 -21.51 -11.66 1.81
C LEU A 530 -20.28 -11.67 0.91
N ALA A 531 -19.12 -11.40 1.48
CA ALA A 531 -17.83 -11.78 0.91
C ALA A 531 -17.55 -13.22 1.30
N THR A 532 -17.26 -14.09 0.33
CA THR A 532 -16.93 -15.50 0.57
C THR A 532 -15.63 -15.88 -0.10
N ALA A 533 -14.83 -16.72 0.57
CA ALA A 533 -13.55 -17.17 0.04
C ALA A 533 -13.72 -18.07 -1.20
N SER A 534 -14.77 -18.89 -1.24
CA SER A 534 -14.96 -19.86 -2.32
C SER A 534 -15.87 -19.37 -3.47
N GLN A 535 -16.83 -18.49 -3.19
CA GLN A 535 -17.87 -18.06 -4.14
C GLN A 535 -17.80 -16.56 -4.49
N GLY A 536 -16.92 -15.77 -3.87
CA GLY A 536 -16.86 -14.32 -4.06
C GLY A 536 -18.04 -13.60 -3.40
N LEU A 537 -18.64 -12.63 -4.10
CA LEU A 537 -19.75 -11.83 -3.58
C LEU A 537 -21.11 -12.57 -3.74
N LEU A 538 -21.81 -12.81 -2.63
CA LEU A 538 -23.18 -13.33 -2.62
C LEU A 538 -24.17 -12.28 -2.09
N THR A 539 -25.37 -12.21 -2.68
CA THR A 539 -26.39 -11.24 -2.27
C THR A 539 -27.77 -11.60 -2.85
N GLN A 540 -28.82 -11.09 -2.20
CA GLN A 540 -30.21 -11.17 -2.68
C GLN A 540 -30.53 -10.13 -3.76
N TYR A 541 -29.62 -9.19 -4.04
CA TYR A 541 -29.87 -8.05 -4.90
C TYR A 541 -29.87 -8.45 -6.39
N PRO A 542 -31.00 -8.36 -7.10
CA PRO A 542 -31.07 -8.76 -8.51
C PRO A 542 -30.38 -7.73 -9.41
N GLY A 543 -29.56 -8.20 -10.36
CA GLY A 543 -28.99 -7.34 -11.41
C GLY A 543 -27.73 -6.56 -11.02
N LEU A 544 -27.08 -6.92 -9.90
CA LEU A 544 -25.69 -6.54 -9.69
C LEU A 544 -24.83 -7.07 -10.86
N PRO A 545 -23.89 -6.28 -11.39
CA PRO A 545 -22.96 -6.75 -12.41
C PRO A 545 -22.29 -8.05 -11.94
N ALA A 546 -22.04 -8.98 -12.86
CA ALA A 546 -21.33 -10.23 -12.58
C ALA A 546 -19.83 -10.02 -12.23
N ASP A 547 -19.40 -8.78 -12.05
CA ASP A 547 -18.04 -8.38 -11.69
C ASP A 547 -18.05 -7.84 -10.25
N PRO A 548 -17.08 -8.25 -9.41
CA PRO A 548 -15.67 -8.29 -9.74
C PRO A 548 -15.22 -9.61 -10.35
N PRO A 549 -14.14 -9.61 -11.15
CA PRO A 549 -13.74 -10.78 -11.92
C PRO A 549 -13.05 -11.87 -11.10
N SER A 550 -12.97 -11.74 -9.77
CA SER A 550 -12.14 -12.62 -8.94
C SER A 550 -12.91 -13.23 -7.78
N LYS A 551 -12.50 -14.46 -7.43
CA LYS A 551 -12.85 -15.15 -6.18
C LYS A 551 -12.14 -14.53 -4.96
N ASP A 552 -11.63 -13.31 -5.09
CA ASP A 552 -10.74 -12.68 -4.12
C ASP A 552 -11.47 -11.56 -3.37
N VAL A 553 -12.80 -11.65 -3.23
CA VAL A 553 -13.58 -10.68 -2.45
C VAL A 553 -13.38 -10.98 -0.97
N ILE A 554 -12.76 -10.05 -0.25
CA ILE A 554 -12.41 -10.21 1.17
C ILE A 554 -13.15 -9.24 2.08
N ALA A 555 -13.75 -8.19 1.51
CA ALA A 555 -14.49 -7.20 2.28
C ALA A 555 -15.65 -6.64 1.46
N VAL A 556 -16.75 -6.30 2.11
CA VAL A 556 -17.95 -5.70 1.51
C VAL A 556 -18.50 -4.62 2.42
N HIS A 557 -18.90 -3.48 1.85
CA HIS A 557 -19.53 -2.42 2.61
C HIS A 557 -20.60 -1.69 1.80
N PHE A 558 -21.85 -1.72 2.26
CA PHE A 558 -22.91 -0.90 1.69
C PHE A 558 -22.93 0.48 2.33
N SER A 559 -22.76 1.51 1.51
CA SER A 559 -22.92 2.90 1.91
C SER A 559 -24.27 3.43 1.46
N ARG A 560 -25.08 3.82 2.44
CA ARG A 560 -26.34 4.51 2.19
C ARG A 560 -26.13 5.92 1.61
N ALA A 561 -25.07 6.61 2.00
CA ALA A 561 -24.86 8.03 1.69
C ALA A 561 -24.81 8.30 0.19
N ASP A 562 -24.28 7.35 -0.57
CA ASP A 562 -24.12 7.41 -2.01
C ASP A 562 -24.75 6.21 -2.75
N GLN A 563 -25.46 5.33 -2.03
CA GLN A 563 -26.16 4.16 -2.56
C GLN A 563 -25.22 3.21 -3.32
N ARG A 564 -24.03 2.99 -2.77
CA ARG A 564 -23.00 2.16 -3.36
C ARG A 564 -22.66 0.98 -2.48
N LEU A 565 -22.46 -0.17 -3.13
CA LEU A 565 -21.79 -1.30 -2.53
C LEU A 565 -20.30 -1.20 -2.87
N TYR A 566 -19.49 -1.01 -1.85
CA TYR A 566 -18.04 -1.07 -1.90
C TYR A 566 -17.61 -2.52 -1.68
N VAL A 567 -16.61 -2.96 -2.43
CA VAL A 567 -16.09 -4.32 -2.36
C VAL A 567 -14.57 -4.24 -2.36
N GLY A 568 -13.98 -4.71 -1.26
CA GLY A 568 -12.55 -4.90 -1.11
C GLY A 568 -12.13 -6.25 -1.65
N THR A 569 -11.05 -6.26 -2.42
CA THR A 569 -10.46 -7.49 -2.95
C THR A 569 -9.05 -7.69 -2.40
N GLN A 570 -8.61 -8.95 -2.30
CA GLN A 570 -7.29 -9.28 -1.79
C GLN A 570 -6.16 -8.66 -2.63
N ASN A 571 -6.37 -8.53 -3.95
CA ASN A 571 -5.29 -8.27 -4.91
C ASN A 571 -5.56 -7.10 -5.88
N ALA A 572 -6.80 -6.60 -5.97
CA ALA A 572 -7.19 -5.56 -6.94
C ALA A 572 -7.67 -4.26 -6.27
N GLY A 573 -7.38 -4.09 -4.98
CA GLY A 573 -7.85 -2.95 -4.19
C GLY A 573 -9.36 -2.97 -3.96
N ALA A 574 -9.94 -1.79 -3.73
CA ALA A 574 -11.37 -1.61 -3.54
C ALA A 574 -12.03 -1.04 -4.79
N TRP A 575 -13.21 -1.55 -5.13
CA TRP A 575 -14.06 -1.02 -6.19
C TRP A 575 -15.48 -0.83 -5.65
N TYR A 576 -16.33 -0.12 -6.38
CA TYR A 576 -17.72 0.07 -5.98
C TYR A 576 -18.66 -0.11 -7.16
N THR A 577 -19.90 -0.49 -6.84
CA THR A 577 -21.01 -0.51 -7.78
C THR A 577 -22.19 0.25 -7.21
N THR A 578 -22.92 0.95 -8.09
CA THR A 578 -24.10 1.72 -7.68
C THR A 578 -25.31 0.80 -7.72
N LEU A 579 -26.04 0.71 -6.61
CA LEU A 579 -27.26 -0.08 -6.57
C LEU A 579 -28.41 0.72 -7.24
N PRO A 580 -29.23 0.10 -8.11
CA PRO A 580 -30.39 0.78 -8.68
C PRO A 580 -31.29 1.39 -7.60
N SER A 581 -31.75 2.61 -7.85
CA SER A 581 -32.52 3.43 -6.90
C SER A 581 -33.94 2.92 -6.61
N THR A 582 -34.28 1.69 -7.00
CA THR A 582 -35.62 1.10 -6.88
C THR A 582 -35.53 -0.37 -6.53
N VAL A 583 -35.33 -0.68 -5.25
CA VAL A 583 -35.99 -1.84 -4.65
C VAL A 583 -37.10 -1.24 -3.79
N ASP A 584 -38.34 -1.53 -4.15
CA ASP A 584 -39.50 -1.14 -3.36
C ASP A 584 -39.24 -1.51 -1.89
N ALA A 585 -39.12 -0.51 -1.03
CA ALA A 585 -39.30 -0.74 0.39
C ALA A 585 -40.65 -1.46 0.55
N PRO A 586 -40.74 -2.54 1.35
CA PRO A 586 -42.05 -2.94 1.85
C PRO A 586 -42.65 -1.68 2.48
N GLN A 587 -43.76 -1.20 1.93
CA GLN A 587 -44.50 -0.10 2.53
C GLN A 587 -44.81 -0.52 3.97
N VAL A 588 -44.13 0.10 4.93
CA VAL A 588 -44.42 -0.06 6.34
C VAL A 588 -45.86 0.43 6.54
N ALA A 589 -46.75 -0.48 6.93
CA ALA A 589 -48.11 -0.18 7.34
C ALA A 589 -48.17 0.23 8.81
#